data_AF-A0A7K3GYN8-F1
#
_entry.id   AF-A0A7K3GYN8-F1
#
_cell.length_a   1.000
_cell.length_b   1.000
_cell.length_c   1.000
_cell.angle_alpha   90.00
_cell.angle_beta   90.00
_cell.angle_gamma   90.00
#
_symmetry.space_group_name_H-M   'P 1'
#
loop_
_entity.id
_entity.type
_entity.pdbx_description
1 polymer ?
#
loop_
_entity_poly.entity_id
_entity_poly.type
_entity_poly.pdbx_seq_one_letter_code
_entity_poly.pdbx_strand_id
1 'polypeptide(L)'
;MHTLNIGILAHVDAGKTSLTERLLFDHGAVDRLGSVDAGDTRTDDGGIERRRGITIRSAVAAFTIGDTQVNLIDTPGHSDFVAEVERALEVLDGAVLLLSAVEGVQARTRVLLRTLRRLRLPTLVFVNKVDRAGARPESLLADVRRLLTPHVAPLTVVTGAGTSGARVVARTPDERTAEALAEVDPDILAALVDGPRPTPRDLATALAARTADGTFHPLYHGSALGGQGVAELVKGLVSLVPAATAPAPAAS
;
A
#
# COMPACT_ATOMS: atom_id res chain seq x y z
N MET A 1 -16.03 -14.33 10.30
CA MET A 1 -15.01 -13.29 10.53
C MET A 1 -13.88 -13.56 9.55
N HIS A 2 -13.63 -12.64 8.63
CA HIS A 2 -12.58 -12.77 7.63
C HIS A 2 -11.28 -12.24 8.23
N THR A 3 -10.18 -12.98 8.14
CA THR A 3 -8.84 -12.50 8.55
C THR A 3 -8.04 -12.09 7.32
N LEU A 4 -7.32 -10.96 7.41
CA LEU A 4 -6.46 -10.45 6.35
C LEU A 4 -5.09 -10.08 6.94
N ASN A 5 -4.05 -10.77 6.49
CA ASN A 5 -2.67 -10.55 6.92
C ASN A 5 -1.98 -9.62 5.92
N ILE A 6 -1.59 -8.42 6.36
CA ILE A 6 -0.96 -7.43 5.49
C ILE A 6 0.41 -7.01 6.02
N GLY A 7 1.30 -6.63 5.10
CA GLY A 7 2.59 -6.01 5.43
C GLY A 7 2.68 -4.59 4.88
N ILE A 8 3.30 -3.68 5.63
CA ILE A 8 3.66 -2.35 5.13
C ILE A 8 5.16 -2.34 4.84
N LEU A 9 5.52 -2.09 3.59
CA LEU A 9 6.89 -2.08 3.10
C LEU A 9 7.27 -0.68 2.62
N ALA A 10 8.46 -0.23 2.99
CA ALA A 10 8.87 1.14 2.76
C ALA A 10 10.39 1.26 2.59
N HIS A 11 10.82 2.34 1.93
CA HIS A 11 12.16 2.86 2.16
C HIS A 11 12.22 3.56 3.54
N VAL A 12 13.43 3.78 4.04
CA VAL A 12 13.67 4.55 5.28
C VAL A 12 12.97 5.91 5.16
N ASP A 13 12.37 6.36 6.25
CA ASP A 13 11.64 7.63 6.37
C ASP A 13 10.44 7.84 5.43
N ALA A 14 9.95 6.83 4.70
CA ALA A 14 8.72 6.98 3.90
C ALA A 14 7.44 7.07 4.76
N GLY A 15 7.55 6.91 6.09
CA GLY A 15 6.45 7.02 7.04
C GLY A 15 5.71 5.72 7.32
N LYS A 16 6.41 4.56 7.26
CA LYS A 16 5.87 3.24 7.64
C LYS A 16 5.26 3.25 9.03
N THR A 17 6.04 3.62 10.04
CA THR A 17 5.62 3.70 11.44
C THR A 17 4.42 4.65 11.62
N SER A 18 4.47 5.82 11.00
CA SER A 18 3.35 6.78 11.07
C SER A 18 2.07 6.22 10.46
N LEU A 19 2.14 5.48 9.34
CA LEU A 19 0.96 4.86 8.76
C LEU A 19 0.42 3.74 9.65
N THR A 20 1.30 2.91 10.23
CA THR A 20 0.91 1.86 11.18
C THR A 20 0.16 2.45 12.37
N GLU A 21 0.75 3.45 13.04
CA GLU A 21 0.10 4.14 14.16
C GLU A 21 -1.25 4.74 13.77
N ARG A 22 -1.32 5.34 12.58
CA ARG A 22 -2.55 5.94 12.07
C ARG A 22 -3.64 4.91 11.86
N LEU A 23 -3.32 3.77 11.25
CA LEU A 23 -4.26 2.66 11.05
C LEU A 23 -4.79 2.13 12.40
N LEU A 24 -3.91 1.97 13.39
CA LEU A 24 -4.31 1.52 14.72
C LEU A 24 -5.21 2.53 15.42
N PHE A 25 -4.90 3.83 15.31
CA PHE A 25 -5.66 4.89 15.94
C PHE A 25 -7.05 5.05 15.30
N ASP A 26 -7.12 5.12 13.97
CA ASP A 26 -8.38 5.30 13.24
C ASP A 26 -9.38 4.15 13.47
N HIS A 27 -8.89 2.97 13.86
CA HIS A 27 -9.71 1.77 14.12
C HIS A 27 -9.80 1.42 15.62
N GLY A 28 -9.41 2.34 16.51
CA GLY A 28 -9.61 2.19 17.96
C GLY A 28 -8.74 1.12 18.63
N ALA A 29 -7.70 0.62 17.96
CA ALA A 29 -6.73 -0.29 18.57
C ALA A 29 -5.76 0.43 19.52
N VAL A 30 -5.62 1.75 19.37
CA VAL A 30 -4.88 2.63 20.28
C VAL A 30 -5.68 3.90 20.57
N ASP A 31 -5.66 4.35 21.82
CA ASP A 31 -6.46 5.51 22.26
C ASP A 31 -5.84 6.87 21.87
N ARG A 32 -4.56 6.88 21.49
CA ARG A 32 -3.81 8.08 21.11
C ARG A 32 -2.86 7.77 19.96
N LEU A 33 -2.73 8.73 19.06
CA LEU A 33 -1.76 8.65 17.97
C LEU A 33 -0.35 8.92 18.51
N GLY A 34 0.57 7.96 18.34
CA GLY A 34 1.98 8.12 18.67
C GLY A 34 2.74 8.96 17.63
N SER A 35 3.87 9.52 18.03
CA SER A 35 4.81 10.27 17.19
C SER A 35 6.17 9.61 17.17
N VAL A 36 6.71 9.41 15.96
CA VAL A 36 8.07 8.91 15.77
C VAL A 36 9.10 9.87 16.39
N ASP A 37 8.90 11.18 16.22
CA ASP A 37 9.80 12.21 16.75
C ASP A 37 9.80 12.24 18.29
N ALA A 38 8.68 11.87 18.92
CA ALA A 38 8.56 11.77 20.37
C ALA A 38 8.97 10.38 20.92
N GLY A 39 9.20 9.40 20.04
CA GLY A 39 9.59 8.04 20.41
C GLY A 39 8.55 7.29 21.25
N ASP A 40 7.26 7.60 21.07
CA ASP A 40 6.14 7.07 21.85
C ASP A 40 5.14 6.24 21.02
N THR A 41 5.55 5.81 19.84
CA THR A 41 4.86 4.85 18.96
C THR A 41 4.81 3.46 19.60
N ARG A 42 3.74 2.71 19.35
CA ARG A 42 3.53 1.35 19.84
C ARG A 42 4.41 0.32 19.14
N THR A 43 4.83 0.60 17.90
CA THR A 43 5.65 -0.34 17.12
C THR A 43 7.13 -0.30 17.44
N ASP A 44 7.63 0.73 18.15
CA ASP A 44 9.04 0.89 18.50
C ASP A 44 9.29 0.55 19.99
N ASP A 45 9.06 -0.71 20.35
CA ASP A 45 9.27 -1.29 21.69
C ASP A 45 10.74 -1.22 22.13
N GLY A 46 11.70 -1.40 21.20
CA GLY A 46 13.10 -1.58 21.54
C GLY A 46 13.89 -0.28 21.74
N GLY A 47 14.64 -0.18 22.85
CA GLY A 47 15.54 0.96 23.10
C GLY A 47 16.65 1.18 22.06
N ILE A 48 16.96 0.17 21.23
CA ILE A 48 17.88 0.30 20.07
C ILE A 48 17.16 0.86 18.84
N GLU A 49 15.91 0.43 18.61
CA GLU A 49 15.07 0.88 17.49
C GLU A 49 14.83 2.38 17.59
N ARG A 50 14.44 2.88 18.79
CA ARG A 50 14.27 4.32 19.05
C ARG A 50 15.55 5.13 18.86
N ARG A 51 16.71 4.61 19.26
CA ARG A 51 18.00 5.31 19.11
C ARG A 51 18.45 5.42 17.66
N ARG A 52 17.97 4.56 16.78
CA ARG A 52 18.42 4.48 15.38
C ARG A 52 17.34 4.85 14.35
N GLY A 53 16.09 5.06 14.77
CA GLY A 53 14.97 5.34 13.86
C GLY A 53 14.66 4.18 12.91
N ILE A 54 14.94 2.93 13.31
CA ILE A 54 14.74 1.74 12.47
C ILE A 54 13.92 0.69 13.21
N THR A 55 13.05 -0.01 12.48
CA THR A 55 12.38 -1.23 12.96
C THR A 55 13.31 -2.42 12.78
N ILE A 56 13.57 -3.17 13.85
CA ILE A 56 14.48 -4.32 13.92
C ILE A 56 13.70 -5.63 14.11
N ARG A 57 12.57 -5.64 14.82
CA ARG A 57 11.73 -6.84 15.03
C ARG A 57 10.36 -6.69 14.37
N SER A 58 9.86 -7.78 13.79
CA SER A 58 8.46 -7.83 13.35
C SER A 58 7.49 -7.79 14.53
N ALA A 59 6.74 -6.69 14.64
CA ALA A 59 5.60 -6.55 15.52
C ALA A 59 4.31 -6.88 14.76
N VAL A 60 3.40 -7.63 15.39
CA VAL A 60 2.05 -7.85 14.86
C VAL A 60 1.10 -6.91 15.57
N ALA A 61 0.44 -6.04 14.82
CA ALA A 61 -0.63 -5.19 15.32
C ALA A 61 -1.95 -5.59 14.64
N ALA A 62 -3.05 -5.56 15.38
CA ALA A 62 -4.35 -5.99 14.85
C ALA A 62 -5.41 -4.91 15.03
N PHE A 63 -6.27 -4.78 14.03
CA PHE A 63 -7.42 -3.88 14.05
C PHE A 63 -8.55 -4.45 13.18
N THR A 64 -9.76 -3.90 13.31
CA THR A 64 -10.94 -4.43 12.60
C THR A 64 -11.51 -3.38 11.64
N ILE A 65 -11.84 -3.80 10.42
CA ILE A 65 -12.55 -3.01 9.41
C ILE A 65 -13.83 -3.74 9.03
N GLY A 66 -14.99 -3.24 9.48
CA GLY A 66 -16.25 -3.95 9.31
C GLY A 66 -16.19 -5.35 9.93
N ASP A 67 -16.39 -6.39 9.12
CA ASP A 67 -16.32 -7.80 9.55
C ASP A 67 -14.94 -8.47 9.30
N THR A 68 -13.95 -7.69 8.86
CA THR A 68 -12.60 -8.15 8.54
C THR A 68 -11.61 -7.77 9.65
N GLN A 69 -10.99 -8.77 10.27
CA GLN A 69 -9.83 -8.57 11.13
C GLN A 69 -8.57 -8.44 10.29
N VAL A 70 -7.87 -7.33 10.43
CA VAL A 70 -6.59 -7.08 9.77
C VAL A 70 -5.46 -7.31 10.77
N ASN A 71 -4.54 -8.20 10.40
CA ASN A 71 -3.28 -8.41 11.10
C ASN A 71 -2.18 -7.72 10.29
N LEU A 72 -1.66 -6.63 10.82
CA LEU A 72 -0.54 -5.89 10.25
C LEU A 72 0.76 -6.48 10.78
N ILE A 73 1.55 -7.05 9.89
CA ILE A 73 2.89 -7.58 10.16
C ILE A 73 3.89 -6.49 9.79
N ASP A 74 4.50 -5.88 10.80
CA ASP A 74 5.49 -4.85 10.56
C ASP A 74 6.79 -5.48 10.05
N THR A 75 7.26 -5.04 8.89
CA THR A 75 8.48 -5.59 8.26
C THR A 75 9.66 -4.65 8.51
N PRO A 76 10.88 -5.18 8.79
CA PRO A 76 12.06 -4.33 8.97
C PRO A 76 12.33 -3.43 7.76
N GLY A 77 12.51 -2.14 8.01
CA GLY A 77 12.76 -1.12 6.99
C GLY A 77 14.23 -0.91 6.64
N HIS A 78 15.17 -1.70 7.18
CA HIS A 78 16.64 -1.56 6.99
C HIS A 78 17.24 -2.68 6.10
N SER A 79 18.28 -2.38 5.31
CA SER A 79 18.79 -3.25 4.22
C SER A 79 19.43 -4.53 4.72
N ASP A 80 19.75 -4.58 6.00
CA ASP A 80 20.42 -5.70 6.64
C ASP A 80 19.45 -6.84 6.97
N PHE A 81 18.14 -6.64 6.80
CA PHE A 81 17.08 -7.58 7.19
C PHE A 81 16.29 -8.14 5.99
N VAL A 82 16.91 -8.25 4.81
CA VAL A 82 16.24 -8.75 3.58
C VAL A 82 15.63 -10.14 3.79
N ALA A 83 16.35 -11.06 4.42
CA ALA A 83 15.86 -12.43 4.65
C ALA A 83 14.65 -12.48 5.63
N GLU A 84 14.53 -11.51 6.54
CA GLU A 84 13.38 -11.39 7.43
C GLU A 84 12.16 -10.82 6.70
N VAL A 85 12.39 -9.81 5.85
CA VAL A 85 11.36 -9.27 4.95
C VAL A 85 10.82 -10.37 4.03
N GLU A 86 11.68 -11.16 3.38
CA GLU A 86 11.23 -12.22 2.47
C GLU A 86 10.40 -13.29 3.19
N ARG A 87 10.81 -13.74 4.38
CA ARG A 87 10.02 -14.69 5.19
C ARG A 87 8.68 -14.10 5.64
N ALA A 88 8.67 -12.82 6.03
CA ALA A 88 7.43 -12.16 6.42
C ALA A 88 6.46 -12.06 5.25
N LEU A 89 6.95 -11.87 4.01
CA LEU A 89 6.11 -11.77 2.82
C LEU A 89 5.42 -13.08 2.44
N GLU A 90 5.98 -14.24 2.78
CA GLU A 90 5.40 -15.57 2.44
C GLU A 90 4.10 -15.87 3.20
N VAL A 91 3.85 -15.18 4.31
CA VAL A 91 2.66 -15.38 5.16
C VAL A 91 1.61 -14.28 4.99
N LEU A 92 1.83 -13.32 4.09
CA LEU A 92 0.90 -12.22 3.84
C LEU A 92 -0.12 -12.59 2.78
N ASP A 93 -1.33 -12.07 2.97
CA ASP A 93 -2.37 -12.04 1.94
C ASP A 93 -2.17 -10.85 0.99
N GLY A 94 -1.55 -9.77 1.46
CA GLY A 94 -1.20 -8.61 0.65
C GLY A 94 -0.23 -7.65 1.30
N ALA A 95 0.14 -6.61 0.56
CA ALA A 95 1.09 -5.62 0.99
C ALA A 95 0.69 -4.19 0.59
N VAL A 96 1.15 -3.23 1.40
CA VAL A 96 1.18 -1.82 1.04
C VAL A 96 2.63 -1.40 0.80
N LEU A 97 2.95 -0.98 -0.41
CA LEU A 97 4.24 -0.39 -0.75
C LEU A 97 4.18 1.13 -0.60
N LEU A 98 4.88 1.66 0.40
CA LEU A 98 4.93 3.09 0.70
C LEU A 98 6.01 3.79 -0.12
N LEU A 99 5.60 4.91 -0.72
CA LEU A 99 6.47 5.92 -1.28
C LEU A 99 6.17 7.25 -0.60
N SER A 100 7.12 8.17 -0.66
CA SER A 100 6.88 9.53 -0.23
C SER A 100 6.72 10.47 -1.42
N ALA A 101 5.73 11.36 -1.35
CA ALA A 101 5.49 12.41 -2.32
C ALA A 101 6.65 13.41 -2.44
N VAL A 102 7.54 13.49 -1.45
CA VAL A 102 8.67 14.43 -1.40
C VAL A 102 9.97 13.75 -1.87
N GLU A 103 10.32 12.59 -1.30
CA GLU A 103 11.56 11.87 -1.59
C GLU A 103 11.47 11.05 -2.89
N GLY A 104 10.26 10.64 -3.29
CA GLY A 104 9.99 9.92 -4.53
C GLY A 104 10.45 8.46 -4.53
N VAL A 105 10.73 7.92 -5.73
CA VAL A 105 11.14 6.51 -5.91
C VAL A 105 12.59 6.31 -5.46
N GLN A 106 12.79 5.41 -4.50
CA GLN A 106 14.11 5.07 -3.98
C GLN A 106 14.63 3.74 -4.54
N ALA A 107 15.95 3.54 -4.52
CA ALA A 107 16.58 2.31 -5.01
C ALA A 107 16.01 1.06 -4.32
N ARG A 108 15.75 1.15 -3.01
CA ARG A 108 15.14 0.07 -2.25
C ARG A 108 13.69 -0.21 -2.62
N THR A 109 12.89 0.82 -2.92
CA THR A 109 11.51 0.66 -3.38
C THR A 109 11.46 -0.25 -4.61
N ARG A 110 12.46 -0.15 -5.51
CA ARG A 110 12.61 -1.04 -6.68
C ARG A 110 12.84 -2.49 -6.27
N VAL A 111 13.70 -2.74 -5.28
CA VAL A 111 14.01 -4.10 -4.79
C VAL A 111 12.78 -4.72 -4.11
N LEU A 112 12.06 -3.92 -3.31
CA LEU A 112 10.83 -4.36 -2.64
C LEU A 112 9.76 -4.76 -3.66
N LEU A 113 9.47 -3.89 -4.64
CA LEU A 113 8.46 -4.19 -5.66
C LEU A 113 8.83 -5.42 -6.50
N ARG A 114 10.12 -5.60 -6.87
CA ARG A 114 10.57 -6.81 -7.56
C ARG A 114 10.31 -8.08 -6.75
N THR A 115 10.48 -8.00 -5.44
CA THR A 115 10.24 -9.13 -4.52
C THR A 115 8.75 -9.44 -4.43
N LEU A 116 7.92 -8.41 -4.22
CA LEU A 116 6.46 -8.54 -4.21
C LEU A 116 5.92 -9.16 -5.51
N ARG A 117 6.42 -8.70 -6.67
CA ARG A 117 6.06 -9.24 -7.99
C ARG A 117 6.51 -10.69 -8.18
N ARG A 118 7.71 -11.05 -7.69
CA ARG A 118 8.21 -12.43 -7.75
C ARG A 118 7.32 -13.39 -6.96
N LEU A 119 6.81 -12.92 -5.81
CA LEU A 119 5.89 -13.68 -4.96
C LEU A 119 4.43 -13.62 -5.44
N ARG A 120 4.13 -12.82 -6.47
CA ARG A 120 2.75 -12.49 -6.90
C ARG A 120 1.87 -12.01 -5.75
N LEU A 121 2.46 -11.30 -4.78
CA LEU A 121 1.72 -10.80 -3.63
C LEU A 121 0.86 -9.60 -4.04
N PRO A 122 -0.46 -9.60 -3.78
CA PRO A 122 -1.32 -8.44 -4.00
C PRO A 122 -0.74 -7.20 -3.33
N THR A 123 -0.51 -6.15 -4.10
CA THR A 123 0.23 -4.97 -3.61
C THR A 123 -0.49 -3.69 -3.99
N LEU A 124 -0.88 -2.91 -2.99
CA LEU A 124 -1.33 -1.54 -3.15
C LEU A 124 -0.13 -0.60 -2.97
N VAL A 125 -0.07 0.46 -3.78
CA VAL A 125 0.94 1.51 -3.64
C VAL A 125 0.32 2.68 -2.88
N PHE A 126 1.01 3.19 -1.86
CA PHE A 126 0.58 4.38 -1.13
C PHE A 126 1.64 5.48 -1.19
N VAL A 127 1.28 6.60 -1.81
CA VAL A 127 2.08 7.83 -1.87
C VAL A 127 1.75 8.69 -0.66
N ASN A 128 2.61 8.59 0.35
CA ASN A 128 2.50 9.28 1.63
C ASN A 128 3.05 10.71 1.59
N LYS A 129 2.84 11.49 2.66
CA LYS A 129 3.35 12.86 2.86
C LYS A 129 2.88 13.88 1.83
N VAL A 130 1.66 13.75 1.32
CA VAL A 130 1.10 14.72 0.33
C VAL A 130 0.90 16.13 0.89
N ASP A 131 0.92 16.27 2.22
CA ASP A 131 0.80 17.50 3.00
C ASP A 131 2.13 18.23 3.23
N ARG A 132 3.27 17.59 2.92
CA ARG A 132 4.61 18.16 3.17
C ARG A 132 5.07 19.03 2.02
N ALA A 133 5.63 20.19 2.33
CA ALA A 133 6.24 21.08 1.34
C ALA A 133 7.21 20.31 0.41
N GLY A 134 7.07 20.53 -0.90
CA GLY A 134 7.81 19.79 -1.92
C GLY A 134 7.15 18.49 -2.40
N ALA A 135 5.97 18.13 -1.87
CA ALA A 135 5.17 17.02 -2.37
C ALA A 135 4.79 17.24 -3.84
N ARG A 136 5.05 16.22 -4.67
CA ARG A 136 4.83 16.25 -6.13
C ARG A 136 4.16 14.95 -6.63
N PRO A 137 2.91 14.66 -6.22
CA PRO A 137 2.28 13.37 -6.50
C PRO A 137 2.13 13.06 -8.00
N GLU A 138 1.86 14.07 -8.83
CA GLU A 138 1.70 13.89 -10.28
C GLU A 138 3.04 13.51 -10.96
N SER A 139 4.11 14.26 -10.65
CA SER A 139 5.45 13.94 -11.15
C SER A 139 5.93 12.59 -10.62
N LEU A 140 5.62 12.27 -9.36
CA LEU A 140 5.96 10.98 -8.77
C LEU A 140 5.23 9.83 -9.47
N LEU A 141 3.97 9.98 -9.89
CA LEU A 141 3.28 8.94 -10.66
C LEU A 141 4.02 8.62 -11.97
N ALA A 142 4.56 9.64 -12.65
CA ALA A 142 5.39 9.44 -13.83
C ALA A 142 6.71 8.71 -13.50
N ASP A 143 7.35 9.07 -12.39
CA ASP A 143 8.54 8.36 -11.90
C ASP A 143 8.25 6.91 -11.51
N VAL A 144 7.12 6.62 -10.87
CA VAL A 144 6.68 5.25 -10.55
C VAL A 144 6.54 4.45 -11.85
N ARG A 145 5.84 5.00 -12.86
CA ARG A 145 5.66 4.33 -14.16
C ARG A 145 6.99 4.01 -14.84
N ARG A 146 7.94 4.94 -14.77
CA ARG A 146 9.25 4.82 -15.44
C ARG A 146 10.25 3.95 -14.68
N LEU A 147 10.29 4.04 -13.35
CA LEU A 147 11.35 3.47 -12.51
C LEU A 147 10.94 2.19 -11.77
N LEU A 148 9.63 2.01 -11.52
CA LEU A 148 9.06 0.88 -10.79
C LEU A 148 8.28 -0.06 -11.71
N THR A 149 7.17 0.41 -12.26
CA THR A 149 6.27 -0.40 -13.08
C THR A 149 5.27 0.46 -13.84
N PRO A 150 5.01 0.20 -15.13
CA PRO A 150 3.91 0.85 -15.85
C PRO A 150 2.53 0.33 -15.42
N HIS A 151 2.45 -0.85 -14.77
CA HIS A 151 1.20 -1.50 -14.38
C HIS A 151 0.64 -0.92 -13.07
N VAL A 152 0.30 0.36 -13.10
CA VAL A 152 -0.13 1.15 -11.96
C VAL A 152 -1.14 2.21 -12.39
N ALA A 153 -2.21 2.38 -11.59
CA ALA A 153 -3.18 3.46 -11.81
C ALA A 153 -3.62 4.11 -10.50
N PRO A 154 -3.76 5.45 -10.46
CA PRO A 154 -4.25 6.15 -9.29
C PRO A 154 -5.76 5.95 -9.11
N LEU A 155 -6.16 5.49 -7.93
CA LEU A 155 -7.56 5.41 -7.48
C LEU A 155 -7.95 6.54 -6.52
N THR A 156 -7.05 7.52 -6.37
CA THR A 156 -7.27 8.76 -5.64
C THR A 156 -6.63 9.92 -6.36
N VAL A 157 -7.10 11.13 -6.11
CA VAL A 157 -6.50 12.39 -6.57
C VAL A 157 -6.26 13.31 -5.40
N VAL A 158 -5.19 14.11 -5.49
CA VAL A 158 -4.79 15.07 -4.46
C VAL A 158 -5.07 16.49 -4.96
N THR A 159 -5.59 17.34 -4.08
CA THR A 159 -5.68 18.79 -4.31
C THR A 159 -4.98 19.53 -3.17
N GLY A 160 -4.29 20.63 -3.46
CA GLY A 160 -3.55 21.38 -2.45
C GLY A 160 -2.32 20.65 -1.90
N ALA A 161 -1.71 19.77 -2.72
CA ALA A 161 -0.49 19.06 -2.36
C ALA A 161 0.61 20.04 -1.91
N GLY A 162 1.44 19.61 -0.97
CA GLY A 162 2.51 20.42 -0.41
C GLY A 162 2.11 21.34 0.73
N THR A 163 0.84 21.28 1.16
CA THR A 163 0.29 22.13 2.23
C THR A 163 -0.47 21.31 3.26
N SER A 164 -0.61 21.83 4.47
CA SER A 164 -1.47 21.22 5.51
C SER A 164 -2.95 21.13 5.10
N GLY A 165 -3.37 21.91 4.09
CA GLY A 165 -4.71 21.87 3.51
C GLY A 165 -4.89 20.83 2.40
N ALA A 166 -3.90 19.94 2.16
CA ALA A 166 -4.01 18.89 1.17
C ALA A 166 -5.25 18.04 1.41
N ARG A 167 -5.98 17.73 0.33
CA ARG A 167 -7.16 16.85 0.36
C ARG A 167 -6.94 15.71 -0.60
N VAL A 168 -7.40 14.53 -0.20
CA VAL A 168 -7.43 13.33 -1.02
C VAL A 168 -8.88 12.94 -1.22
N VAL A 169 -9.24 12.64 -2.46
CA VAL A 169 -10.57 12.11 -2.79
C VAL A 169 -10.43 10.88 -3.69
N ALA A 170 -11.38 9.97 -3.57
CA ALA A 170 -11.46 8.80 -4.44
C ALA A 170 -11.62 9.22 -5.91
N ARG A 171 -10.95 8.48 -6.79
CA ARG A 171 -11.00 8.66 -8.24
C ARG A 171 -11.57 7.40 -8.88
N THR A 172 -12.63 7.56 -9.66
CA THR A 172 -13.20 6.46 -10.45
C THR A 172 -12.23 6.03 -11.54
N PRO A 173 -12.04 4.72 -11.78
CA PRO A 173 -11.30 4.23 -12.95
C PRO A 173 -11.82 4.84 -14.25
N ASP A 174 -10.91 5.30 -15.09
CA ASP A 174 -11.22 5.97 -16.36
C ASP A 174 -10.38 5.38 -17.51
N GLU A 175 -10.37 6.06 -18.66
CA GLU A 175 -9.63 5.64 -19.86
C GLU A 175 -8.13 5.43 -19.57
N ARG A 176 -7.50 6.27 -18.75
CA ARG A 176 -6.09 6.09 -18.36
C ARG A 176 -5.87 4.86 -17.49
N THR A 177 -6.89 4.44 -16.74
CA THR A 177 -6.85 3.19 -15.98
C THR A 177 -7.03 1.99 -16.91
N ALA A 178 -7.92 2.09 -17.90
CA ALA A 178 -8.10 1.08 -18.93
C ALA A 178 -6.81 0.84 -19.73
N GLU A 179 -6.15 1.91 -20.19
CA GLU A 179 -4.86 1.85 -20.91
C GLU A 179 -3.80 1.10 -20.10
N ALA A 180 -3.66 1.42 -18.81
CA ALA A 180 -2.68 0.76 -17.95
C ALA A 180 -3.02 -0.73 -17.72
N LEU A 181 -4.31 -1.07 -17.61
CA LEU A 181 -4.77 -2.45 -17.41
C LEU A 181 -4.59 -3.30 -18.67
N ALA A 182 -4.74 -2.73 -19.86
CA ALA A 182 -4.59 -3.45 -21.13
C ALA A 182 -3.20 -4.10 -21.30
N GLU A 183 -2.17 -3.58 -20.63
CA GLU A 183 -0.82 -4.18 -20.60
C GLU A 183 -0.77 -5.54 -19.88
N VAL A 184 -1.76 -5.83 -19.02
CA VAL A 184 -1.78 -7.04 -18.18
C VAL A 184 -3.09 -7.83 -18.25
N ASP A 185 -4.14 -7.26 -18.84
CA ASP A 185 -5.46 -7.86 -18.96
C ASP A 185 -5.89 -7.95 -20.44
N PRO A 186 -5.87 -9.15 -21.03
CA PRO A 186 -6.21 -9.35 -22.44
C PRO A 186 -7.64 -8.95 -22.81
N ASP A 187 -8.59 -9.05 -21.89
CA ASP A 187 -9.99 -8.71 -22.15
C ASP A 187 -10.15 -7.19 -22.24
N ILE A 188 -9.48 -6.45 -21.36
CA ILE A 188 -9.41 -4.98 -21.45
C ILE A 188 -8.69 -4.54 -22.73
N LEU A 189 -7.59 -5.21 -23.11
CA LEU A 189 -6.89 -4.92 -24.36
C LEU A 189 -7.79 -5.11 -25.58
N ALA A 190 -8.46 -6.26 -25.68
CA ALA A 190 -9.38 -6.55 -26.78
C ALA A 190 -10.51 -5.51 -26.86
N ALA A 191 -11.06 -5.10 -25.70
CA ALA A 191 -12.10 -4.09 -25.61
C ALA A 191 -11.64 -2.69 -26.08
N LEU A 192 -10.38 -2.32 -25.86
CA LEU A 192 -9.83 -1.03 -26.32
C LEU A 192 -9.48 -0.99 -27.80
N VAL A 193 -9.10 -2.14 -28.39
CA VAL A 193 -8.68 -2.21 -29.80
C VAL A 193 -9.89 -2.32 -30.72
N ASP A 194 -10.73 -3.34 -30.52
CA ASP A 194 -11.80 -3.71 -31.46
C ASP A 194 -13.19 -3.83 -30.80
N GLY A 195 -13.28 -3.67 -29.48
CA GLY A 195 -14.51 -3.89 -28.71
C GLY A 195 -15.24 -2.62 -28.26
N PRO A 196 -16.37 -2.78 -27.54
CA PRO A 196 -16.97 -1.67 -26.82
C PRO A 196 -16.04 -1.20 -25.70
N ARG A 197 -15.94 0.12 -25.51
CA ARG A 197 -15.12 0.70 -24.43
C ARG A 197 -15.48 0.05 -23.08
N PRO A 198 -14.50 -0.38 -22.26
CA PRO A 198 -14.74 -0.99 -20.96
C PRO A 198 -15.61 -0.10 -20.08
N THR A 199 -16.64 -0.69 -19.47
CA THR A 199 -17.47 0.02 -18.50
C THR A 199 -16.71 0.18 -17.17
N PRO A 200 -17.13 1.10 -16.28
CA PRO A 200 -16.55 1.19 -14.94
C PRO A 200 -16.58 -0.12 -14.15
N ARG A 201 -17.56 -0.99 -14.41
CA ARG A 201 -17.68 -2.31 -13.79
C ARG A 201 -16.63 -3.28 -14.32
N ASP A 202 -16.37 -3.25 -15.63
CA ASP A 202 -15.34 -4.09 -16.26
C ASP A 202 -13.96 -3.71 -15.72
N LEU A 203 -13.68 -2.40 -15.63
CA LEU A 203 -12.45 -1.89 -15.04
C LEU A 203 -12.30 -2.28 -13.56
N ALA A 204 -13.37 -2.18 -12.77
CA ALA A 204 -13.33 -2.60 -11.36
C ALA A 204 -13.05 -4.11 -11.22
N THR A 205 -13.63 -4.93 -12.09
CA THR A 205 -13.42 -6.39 -12.09
C THR A 205 -11.98 -6.74 -12.47
N ALA A 206 -11.47 -6.13 -13.55
CA ALA A 206 -10.08 -6.31 -13.96
C ALA A 206 -9.10 -5.80 -12.90
N LEU A 207 -9.36 -4.63 -12.28
CA LEU A 207 -8.55 -4.12 -11.17
C LEU A 207 -8.47 -5.12 -10.02
N ALA A 208 -9.59 -5.68 -9.58
CA ALA A 208 -9.61 -6.66 -8.50
C ALA A 208 -8.80 -7.92 -8.88
N ALA A 209 -9.05 -8.48 -10.07
CA ALA A 209 -8.37 -9.68 -10.53
C ALA A 209 -6.85 -9.49 -10.68
N ARG A 210 -6.42 -8.40 -11.33
CA ARG A 210 -5.01 -8.09 -11.59
C ARG A 210 -4.27 -7.59 -10.36
N THR A 211 -4.99 -7.05 -9.37
CA THR A 211 -4.40 -6.77 -8.05
C THR A 211 -4.19 -8.08 -7.30
N ALA A 212 -5.18 -8.96 -7.30
CA ALA A 212 -5.16 -10.25 -6.59
C ALA A 212 -4.07 -11.22 -7.09
N ASP A 213 -3.64 -11.13 -8.35
CA ASP A 213 -2.53 -11.94 -8.89
C ASP A 213 -1.16 -11.23 -8.88
N GLY A 214 -1.11 -10.02 -8.31
CA GLY A 214 0.09 -9.20 -8.17
C GLY A 214 0.63 -8.62 -9.48
N THR A 215 -0.14 -8.62 -10.57
CA THR A 215 0.29 -8.10 -11.88
C THR A 215 0.01 -6.62 -12.09
N PHE A 216 -0.95 -6.06 -11.35
CA PHE A 216 -1.32 -4.65 -11.35
C PHE A 216 -1.34 -4.06 -9.94
N HIS A 217 -0.99 -2.77 -9.83
CA HIS A 217 -0.82 -2.11 -8.55
C HIS A 217 -1.71 -0.85 -8.45
N PRO A 218 -2.84 -0.91 -7.74
CA PRO A 218 -3.64 0.27 -7.44
C PRO A 218 -2.83 1.27 -6.60
N LEU A 219 -2.88 2.56 -6.97
CA LEU A 219 -2.15 3.62 -6.30
C LEU A 219 -3.08 4.58 -5.56
N TYR A 220 -2.76 4.79 -4.29
CA TYR A 220 -3.44 5.68 -3.37
C TYR A 220 -2.50 6.79 -2.93
N HIS A 221 -3.06 7.93 -2.57
CA HIS A 221 -2.32 9.08 -2.05
C HIS A 221 -2.79 9.38 -0.63
N GLY A 222 -1.94 9.98 0.20
CA GLY A 222 -2.36 10.41 1.52
C GLY A 222 -1.26 10.99 2.39
N SER A 223 -1.65 11.32 3.61
CA SER A 223 -0.74 11.66 4.70
C SER A 223 -1.10 10.81 5.90
N ALA A 224 -0.17 9.96 6.32
CA ALA A 224 -0.31 9.21 7.56
C ALA A 224 -0.42 10.14 8.78
N LEU A 225 0.27 11.30 8.74
CA LEU A 225 0.27 12.26 9.84
C LEU A 225 -1.07 12.99 9.96
N GLY A 226 -1.61 13.47 8.84
CA GLY A 226 -2.88 14.20 8.81
C GLY A 226 -4.12 13.31 8.64
N GLY A 227 -3.96 12.05 8.27
CA GLY A 227 -5.03 11.07 8.06
C GLY A 227 -5.69 11.11 6.68
N GLN A 228 -5.38 12.09 5.84
CA GLN A 228 -5.98 12.19 4.51
C GLN A 228 -5.62 10.97 3.66
N GLY A 229 -6.59 10.39 2.95
CA GLY A 229 -6.36 9.27 2.04
C GLY A 229 -6.25 7.89 2.72
N VAL A 230 -6.17 7.83 4.05
CA VAL A 230 -6.01 6.57 4.79
C VAL A 230 -7.29 5.72 4.71
N ALA A 231 -8.46 6.35 4.77
CA ALA A 231 -9.75 5.66 4.61
C ALA A 231 -9.89 5.03 3.22
N GLU A 232 -9.45 5.72 2.17
CA GLU A 232 -9.45 5.22 0.79
C GLU A 232 -8.50 4.04 0.63
N LEU A 233 -7.31 4.10 1.22
CA LEU A 233 -6.36 2.98 1.25
C LEU A 233 -6.98 1.75 1.93
N VAL A 234 -7.59 1.93 3.11
CA VAL A 234 -8.23 0.87 3.88
C VAL A 234 -9.37 0.22 3.10
N LYS A 235 -10.22 1.03 2.46
CA LYS A 235 -11.27 0.52 1.57
C LYS A 235 -10.67 -0.30 0.42
N GLY A 236 -9.56 0.16 -0.16
CA GLY A 236 -8.82 -0.56 -1.18
C GLY A 236 -8.31 -1.91 -0.71
N LEU A 237 -7.69 -1.98 0.48
CA LEU A 237 -7.19 -3.21 1.06
C LEU A 237 -8.28 -4.27 1.19
N VAL A 238 -9.43 -3.92 1.77
CA VAL A 238 -10.53 -4.89 2.00
C VAL A 238 -11.23 -5.30 0.70
N SER A 239 -11.23 -4.45 -0.33
CA SER A 239 -11.94 -4.73 -1.58
C SER A 239 -11.09 -5.37 -2.68
N LEU A 240 -9.76 -5.18 -2.65
CA LEU A 240 -8.86 -5.60 -3.72
C LEU A 240 -7.87 -6.68 -3.31
N VAL A 241 -7.64 -6.89 -2.01
CA VAL A 241 -6.77 -7.96 -1.51
C VAL A 241 -7.65 -9.15 -1.09
N PRO A 242 -7.50 -10.32 -1.72
CA PRO A 242 -8.22 -11.51 -1.29
C PRO A 242 -7.68 -12.00 0.07
N ALA A 243 -8.57 -12.52 0.93
CA ALA A 243 -8.11 -13.42 2.00
C ALA A 243 -7.40 -14.63 1.39
N ALA A 244 -6.36 -15.15 2.03
CA ALA A 244 -6.09 -16.57 1.90
C ALA A 244 -7.32 -17.35 2.37
N THR A 245 -7.90 -18.16 1.47
CA THR A 245 -8.75 -19.28 1.87
C THR A 245 -7.92 -20.16 2.80
N ALA A 246 -8.43 -20.44 4.00
CA ALA A 246 -7.76 -21.35 4.93
C ALA A 246 -7.36 -22.64 4.18
N PRO A 247 -6.14 -23.17 4.37
CA PRO A 247 -5.75 -24.42 3.76
C PRO A 247 -6.79 -25.49 4.15
N ALA A 248 -7.30 -26.22 3.16
CA ALA A 248 -8.20 -27.33 3.42
C ALA A 248 -7.54 -28.26 4.46
N PRO A 249 -8.29 -28.76 5.46
CA PRO A 249 -7.71 -29.62 6.47
C PRO A 249 -7.01 -30.77 5.76
N ALA A 250 -5.74 -31.00 6.11
CA ALA A 250 -4.96 -32.11 5.59
C ALA A 250 -5.80 -33.37 5.79
N ALA A 251 -6.10 -34.07 4.69
CA ALA A 251 -6.74 -35.37 4.76
C ALA A 251 -5.86 -36.26 5.65
N SER A 252 -6.48 -36.73 6.73
CA SER A 252 -5.94 -37.54 7.83
C SER A 252 -5.08 -38.71 7.39
#